data_AF-A0A1G4WAU3-F1
#
_entry.id   AF-A0A1G4WAU3-F1
#
_cell.length_a   1.000
_cell.length_b   1.000
_cell.length_c   1.000
_cell.angle_alpha   90.00
_cell.angle_beta   90.00
_cell.angle_gamma   90.00
#
_symmetry.space_group_name_H-M   'P 1'
#
loop_
_entity.id
_entity.type
_entity.pdbx_description
1 polymer ?
#
loop_
_entity_poly.entity_id
_entity_poly.type
_entity_poly.pdbx_seq_one_letter_code
_entity_poly.pdbx_strand_id
1 'polypeptide(L)'
;MKKTSYISILIISYFLIGCSTIYYPTRTEYPENKERRNDEIVLYPFADMEIPNGHLPPPGECKIWFPGRPAGQQPPPQSCSSAIMNKPLGAWIITHETNRFRVVSFIRTERGIVEKIKYFRKQ
;
A
#
# COMPACT_ATOMS: atom_id res chain seq x y z
N MET A 1 -41.08 27.06 -65.10
CA MET A 1 -42.09 26.57 -64.13
C MET A 1 -41.37 26.18 -62.84
N LYS A 2 -41.70 26.83 -61.72
CA LYS A 2 -41.19 26.48 -60.39
C LYS A 2 -41.99 25.31 -59.83
N LYS A 3 -41.34 24.29 -59.27
CA LYS A 3 -41.92 23.39 -58.27
C LYS A 3 -40.86 23.14 -57.20
N THR A 4 -41.07 23.76 -56.04
CA THR A 4 -40.40 23.45 -54.77
C THR A 4 -41.04 22.22 -54.14
N SER A 5 -40.22 21.36 -53.49
CA SER A 5 -40.58 20.32 -52.49
C SER A 5 -39.55 19.18 -52.56
N TYR A 6 -38.99 18.56 -51.53
CA TYR A 6 -38.81 18.77 -50.09
C TYR A 6 -37.80 17.66 -49.68
N ILE A 7 -36.95 17.94 -48.70
CA ILE A 7 -36.54 17.02 -47.62
C ILE A 7 -35.53 15.90 -47.92
N SER A 8 -34.51 15.89 -47.04
CA SER A 8 -33.77 14.75 -46.50
C SER A 8 -32.43 14.36 -47.12
N ILE A 9 -31.41 14.69 -46.32
CA ILE A 9 -30.30 13.83 -45.87
C ILE A 9 -29.42 13.33 -47.00
N LEU A 10 -28.14 13.70 -47.00
CA LEU A 10 -27.03 12.73 -46.99
C LEU A 10 -25.66 13.44 -46.97
N ILE A 11 -24.91 13.09 -45.94
CA ILE A 11 -23.44 13.07 -45.83
C ILE A 11 -22.73 14.40 -45.57
N ILE A 12 -22.94 14.85 -44.33
CA ILE A 12 -21.88 15.35 -43.45
C ILE A 12 -20.71 14.33 -43.46
N SER A 13 -19.83 14.39 -44.46
CA SER A 13 -18.50 13.76 -44.39
C SER A 13 -17.56 14.76 -43.72
N TYR A 14 -17.88 15.06 -42.46
CA TYR A 14 -16.93 15.74 -41.58
C TYR A 14 -15.67 14.88 -41.56
N PHE A 15 -14.63 15.48 -42.11
CA PHE A 15 -13.27 15.02 -42.11
C PHE A 15 -12.92 14.36 -40.78
N LEU A 16 -12.38 13.14 -40.90
CA LEU A 16 -11.79 12.34 -39.85
C LEU A 16 -10.67 13.12 -39.15
N ILE A 17 -11.02 14.00 -38.21
CA ILE A 17 -10.11 14.41 -37.14
C ILE A 17 -10.44 13.51 -35.96
N GLY A 18 -10.21 12.22 -36.15
CA GLY A 18 -10.00 11.30 -35.05
C GLY A 18 -8.65 11.61 -34.43
N CYS A 19 -8.54 12.73 -33.71
CA CYS A 19 -7.52 12.80 -32.68
C CYS A 19 -8.02 11.84 -31.60
N SER A 20 -7.44 10.65 -31.54
CA SER A 20 -7.60 9.79 -30.40
C SER A 20 -7.05 10.55 -29.19
N THR A 21 -7.89 11.38 -28.56
CA THR A 21 -7.68 11.70 -27.17
C THR A 21 -7.80 10.36 -26.49
N ILE A 22 -6.66 9.78 -26.12
CA ILE A 22 -6.66 8.72 -25.12
C ILE A 22 -7.30 9.40 -23.91
N TYR A 23 -8.61 9.20 -23.74
CA TYR A 23 -9.30 9.56 -22.54
C TYR A 23 -8.79 8.56 -21.52
N TYR A 24 -7.66 8.90 -20.89
CA TYR A 24 -7.28 8.25 -19.66
C TYR A 24 -8.42 8.54 -18.70
N PRO A 25 -9.26 7.55 -18.33
CA PRO A 25 -10.23 7.79 -17.28
C PRO A 25 -9.42 8.30 -16.09
N THR A 26 -9.75 9.51 -15.65
CA THR A 26 -9.12 10.13 -14.50
C THR A 26 -9.23 9.10 -13.39
N ARG A 27 -8.07 8.58 -12.98
CA ARG A 27 -7.86 7.57 -11.95
C ARG A 27 -9.05 7.59 -11.01
N THR A 28 -9.89 6.55 -11.07
CA THR A 28 -10.93 6.35 -10.06
C THR A 28 -10.27 6.52 -8.72
N GLU A 29 -10.85 7.43 -7.96
CA GLU A 29 -10.47 7.89 -6.65
C GLU A 29 -10.32 6.69 -5.70
N TYR A 30 -9.15 6.06 -5.73
CA TYR A 30 -8.64 5.39 -4.54
C TYR A 30 -8.49 6.51 -3.51
N PRO A 31 -9.06 6.39 -2.30
CA PRO A 31 -8.91 7.42 -1.29
C PRO A 31 -7.42 7.66 -1.11
N GLU A 32 -6.97 8.82 -1.56
CA GLU A 32 -5.60 9.29 -1.39
C GLU A 32 -5.38 9.29 0.12
N ASN A 33 -4.59 8.32 0.58
CA ASN A 33 -4.21 8.25 1.98
C ASN A 33 -3.64 9.63 2.32
N LYS A 34 -4.33 10.37 3.20
CA LYS A 34 -4.07 11.77 3.59
C LYS A 34 -2.81 11.85 4.47
N GLU A 35 -1.76 11.14 4.08
CA GLU A 35 -0.53 10.86 4.80
C GLU A 35 0.66 11.42 4.00
N ARG A 36 0.45 12.56 3.34
CA ARG A 36 1.52 13.44 2.85
C ARG A 36 1.17 14.89 3.14
N ARG A 37 1.06 15.20 4.43
CA ARG A 37 1.07 16.59 4.90
C ARG A 37 2.16 16.68 5.97
N ASN A 38 3.34 17.14 5.51
CA ASN A 38 4.63 17.23 6.20
C ASN A 38 5.33 15.88 6.41
N ASP A 39 6.64 15.79 6.14
CA ASP A 39 7.53 14.62 6.30
C ASP A 39 7.72 14.16 7.77
N GLU A 40 6.73 14.42 8.64
CA GLU A 40 6.77 14.04 10.04
C GLU A 40 6.42 12.56 10.16
N ILE A 41 7.42 11.75 10.49
CA ILE A 41 7.20 10.34 10.79
C ILE A 41 6.37 10.24 12.07
N VAL A 42 5.10 9.84 11.92
CA VAL A 42 4.20 9.62 13.06
C VAL A 42 4.74 8.45 13.89
N LEU A 43 5.26 8.78 15.08
CA LEU A 43 5.73 7.81 16.08
C LEU A 43 4.60 7.48 17.05
N TYR A 44 4.04 6.28 16.89
CA TYR A 44 3.05 5.74 17.82
C TYR A 44 3.72 5.39 19.17
N PRO A 45 3.01 5.55 20.30
CA PRO A 45 3.42 5.01 21.58
C PRO A 45 3.73 3.51 21.50
N PHE A 46 4.74 3.05 22.24
CA PHE A 46 5.06 1.62 22.31
C PHE A 46 3.84 0.77 22.73
N ALA A 47 3.04 1.26 23.67
CA ALA A 47 1.88 0.55 24.20
C ALA A 47 0.81 0.23 23.15
N ASP A 48 0.80 0.94 22.02
CA ASP A 48 -0.13 0.70 20.91
C ASP A 48 0.35 -0.47 20.01
N MET A 49 1.57 -0.96 20.24
CA MET A 49 2.08 -2.15 19.58
C MET A 49 1.46 -3.37 20.25
N GLU A 50 0.60 -4.09 19.53
CA GLU A 50 -0.02 -5.37 19.97
C GLU A 50 0.99 -6.54 20.04
N ILE A 51 2.26 -6.25 20.29
CA ILE A 51 3.38 -7.20 20.38
C ILE A 51 4.04 -7.00 21.74
N PRO A 52 4.09 -8.03 22.61
CA PRO A 52 4.72 -7.87 23.93
C PRO A 52 6.24 -7.63 23.82
N ASN A 53 6.80 -6.83 24.74
CA ASN A 53 8.22 -6.44 24.79
C ASN A 53 9.21 -7.58 24.52
N GLY A 54 9.03 -8.71 25.22
CA GLY A 54 9.93 -9.86 25.15
C GLY A 54 9.93 -10.59 23.81
N HIS A 55 9.07 -10.19 22.87
CA HIS A 55 8.94 -10.81 21.57
C HIS A 55 9.42 -9.92 20.41
N LEU A 56 10.07 -8.80 20.70
CA LEU A 56 10.63 -7.92 19.67
C LEU A 56 12.01 -8.41 19.19
N PRO A 57 12.41 -8.09 17.95
CA PRO A 57 13.77 -8.39 17.51
C PRO A 57 14.80 -7.54 18.28
N PRO A 58 16.03 -8.03 18.50
CA PRO A 58 17.13 -7.21 18.99
C PRO A 58 17.55 -6.16 17.93
N PRO A 59 18.33 -5.14 18.32
CA PRO A 59 18.80 -4.11 17.38
C PRO A 59 19.49 -4.70 16.15
N GLY A 60 19.14 -4.23 14.95
CA GLY A 60 19.72 -4.69 13.68
C GLY A 60 19.12 -5.98 13.12
N GLU A 61 18.25 -6.67 13.87
CA GLU A 61 17.50 -7.82 13.40
C GLU A 61 16.05 -7.45 13.05
N CYS A 62 15.42 -8.37 12.32
CA CYS A 62 14.01 -8.29 11.99
C CYS A 62 13.26 -9.52 12.50
N LYS A 63 11.96 -9.38 12.70
CA LYS A 63 11.08 -10.49 13.09
C LYS A 63 9.88 -10.55 12.16
N ILE A 64 9.60 -11.75 11.67
CA ILE A 64 8.31 -12.05 11.02
C ILE A 64 7.29 -12.22 12.13
N TRP A 65 6.15 -11.53 12.03
CA TRP A 65 5.07 -11.61 13.00
C TRP A 65 3.77 -12.03 12.31
N PHE A 66 3.07 -13.01 12.88
CA PHE A 66 1.78 -13.46 12.36
C PHE A 66 0.66 -12.92 13.25
N PRO A 67 -0.17 -11.98 12.75
CA PRO A 67 -1.35 -11.53 13.48
C PRO A 67 -2.27 -12.72 13.80
N GLY A 68 -2.70 -12.83 15.05
CA GLY A 68 -3.57 -13.91 15.54
C GLY A 68 -2.85 -15.18 15.99
N ARG A 69 -1.53 -15.30 15.80
CA ARG A 69 -0.75 -16.39 16.40
C ARG A 69 -0.28 -16.00 17.81
N PRO A 70 -0.40 -16.88 18.82
CA PRO A 70 0.08 -16.61 20.18
C PRO A 70 1.56 -16.22 20.20
N ALA A 71 1.94 -15.29 21.09
CA ALA A 71 3.30 -14.74 21.14
C ALA A 71 4.40 -15.81 21.29
N GLY A 72 4.16 -16.83 22.12
CA GLY A 72 5.09 -17.96 22.33
C GLY A 72 5.23 -18.91 21.13
N GLN A 73 4.39 -18.80 20.10
CA GLN A 73 4.45 -19.62 18.88
C GLN A 73 5.04 -18.85 17.68
N GLN A 74 5.37 -17.58 17.88
CA GLN A 74 5.96 -16.73 16.85
C GLN A 74 7.37 -17.20 16.52
N PRO A 75 7.82 -17.08 15.25
CA PRO A 75 9.18 -17.45 14.89
C PRO A 75 10.21 -16.58 15.62
N PRO A 76 11.45 -17.08 15.79
CA PRO A 76 12.52 -16.25 16.33
C PRO A 76 12.85 -15.07 15.40
N PRO A 77 13.49 -14.02 15.91
CA PRO A 77 14.16 -13.01 15.09
C PRO A 77 15.13 -13.63 14.08
N GLN A 78 15.41 -12.91 13.00
CA GLN A 78 16.29 -13.33 11.91
C GLN A 78 16.88 -12.10 11.20
N SER A 79 17.79 -12.34 10.24
CA SER A 79 18.31 -11.26 9.41
C SER A 79 17.20 -10.57 8.62
N CYS A 80 17.29 -9.25 8.48
CA CYS A 80 16.27 -8.47 7.76
C CYS A 80 16.11 -8.91 6.30
N SER A 81 17.22 -9.27 5.64
CA SER A 81 17.17 -9.82 4.28
C SER A 81 16.35 -11.11 4.23
N SER A 82 16.61 -12.06 5.14
CA SER A 82 15.83 -13.31 5.21
C SER A 82 14.36 -13.04 5.49
N ALA A 83 14.04 -12.16 6.44
CA ALA A 83 12.65 -11.81 6.76
C ALA A 83 11.91 -11.25 5.54
N ILE A 84 12.53 -10.33 4.79
CA ILE A 84 11.91 -9.70 3.62
C ILE A 84 11.65 -10.71 2.50
N MET A 85 12.61 -11.60 2.24
CA MET A 85 12.53 -12.60 1.17
C MET A 85 11.54 -13.72 1.49
N ASN A 86 11.56 -14.21 2.73
CA ASN A 86 10.86 -15.43 3.15
C ASN A 86 9.53 -15.18 3.86
N LYS A 87 9.09 -13.93 4.04
CA LYS A 87 7.79 -13.63 4.66
C LYS A 87 6.63 -14.34 3.93
N PRO A 88 5.76 -15.04 4.65
CA PRO A 88 4.50 -15.50 4.09
C PRO A 88 3.49 -14.36 3.90
N LEU A 89 2.41 -14.65 3.17
CA LEU A 89 1.29 -13.72 3.01
C LEU A 89 0.65 -13.39 4.36
N GLY A 90 0.29 -12.12 4.55
CA GLY A 90 -0.34 -11.63 5.77
C GLY A 90 0.55 -11.57 7.01
N ALA A 91 1.82 -11.95 6.90
CA ALA A 91 2.79 -11.70 7.96
C ALA A 91 3.17 -10.22 7.99
N TRP A 92 3.61 -9.73 9.15
CA TRP A 92 4.25 -8.43 9.31
C TRP A 92 5.75 -8.61 9.42
N ILE A 93 6.50 -7.56 9.11
CA ILE A 93 7.92 -7.46 9.43
C ILE A 93 8.11 -6.36 10.46
N ILE A 94 8.68 -6.73 11.60
CA ILE A 94 9.12 -5.82 12.65
C ILE A 94 10.62 -5.63 12.51
N THR A 95 11.09 -4.38 12.46
CA THR A 95 12.50 -4.02 12.43
C THR A 95 12.84 -3.20 13.67
N HIS A 96 13.92 -3.54 14.36
CA HIS A 96 14.45 -2.75 15.47
C HIS A 96 15.50 -1.76 14.94
N GLU A 97 15.07 -0.53 14.67
CA GLU A 97 15.95 0.57 14.28
C GLU A 97 16.54 1.24 15.54
N THR A 98 17.50 2.16 15.38
CA THR A 98 18.27 2.73 16.51
C THR A 98 17.39 3.27 17.66
N ASN A 99 16.32 4.00 17.34
CA ASN A 99 15.47 4.69 18.32
C ASN A 99 13.97 4.35 18.22
N ARG A 100 13.61 3.38 17.38
CA ARG A 100 12.20 3.06 17.09
C ARG A 100 12.05 1.65 16.53
N PHE A 101 10.83 1.16 16.55
CA PHE A 101 10.44 -0.02 15.79
C PHE A 101 9.70 0.40 14.52
N ARG A 102 10.06 -0.23 13.39
CA ARG A 102 9.32 -0.09 12.14
C ARG A 102 8.54 -1.38 11.89
N VAL A 103 7.22 -1.27 11.74
CA VAL A 103 6.34 -2.40 11.43
C VAL A 103 5.76 -2.21 10.04
N VAL A 104 6.00 -3.18 9.17
CA VAL A 104 5.43 -3.23 7.83
C VAL A 104 4.41 -4.36 7.79
N SER A 105 3.14 -4.03 7.57
CA SER A 105 2.11 -5.02 7.25
C SER A 105 2.01 -5.18 5.73
N PHE A 106 1.74 -6.41 5.31
CA PHE A 106 1.60 -6.76 3.90
C PHE A 106 0.18 -7.25 3.63
N ILE A 107 -0.32 -6.98 2.42
CA ILE A 107 -1.63 -7.47 1.98
C ILE A 107 -1.65 -9.00 2.01
N ARG A 108 -2.77 -9.57 2.47
CA ARG A 108 -2.93 -11.03 2.61
C ARG A 108 -3.13 -11.76 1.27
N THR A 109 -3.61 -11.06 0.25
CA THR A 109 -3.95 -11.62 -1.07
C THR A 109 -2.80 -11.57 -2.08
N GLU A 110 -1.80 -10.72 -1.88
CA GLU A 110 -0.72 -10.47 -2.86
C GLU A 110 0.65 -10.44 -2.19
N ARG A 111 1.64 -11.10 -2.80
CA ARG A 111 2.97 -11.19 -2.22
C ARG A 111 3.74 -9.89 -2.40
N GLY A 112 4.19 -9.32 -1.29
CA GLY A 112 5.11 -8.19 -1.29
C GLY A 112 4.46 -6.81 -1.41
N ILE A 113 3.13 -6.74 -1.55
CA ILE A 113 2.42 -5.46 -1.50
C ILE A 113 2.29 -5.00 -0.05
N VAL A 114 2.82 -3.81 0.23
CA VAL A 114 2.73 -3.18 1.55
C VAL A 114 1.32 -2.63 1.73
N GLU A 115 0.70 -3.01 2.83
CA GLU A 115 -0.60 -2.46 3.25
C GLU A 115 -0.39 -1.21 4.11
N LYS A 116 0.50 -1.28 5.10
CA LYS A 116 0.76 -0.19 6.02
C LYS A 116 2.19 -0.20 6.56
N ILE A 117 2.72 0.98 6.84
CA ILE A 117 3.96 1.16 7.61
C ILE A 117 3.62 1.96 8.85
N LYS A 118 4.02 1.47 10.03
CA LYS A 118 3.90 2.19 11.30
C LYS A 118 5.26 2.25 11.99
N TYR A 119 5.51 3.36 12.68
CA TYR A 119 6.70 3.56 13.49
C TYR A 119 6.32 3.70 14.95
N PHE A 120 6.98 2.95 15.83
CA PHE A 120 6.67 2.97 17.26
C PHE A 120 7.89 3.45 18.03
N ARG A 121 7.67 4.31 19.03
CA ARG A 121 8.73 4.72 19.95
C ARG A 121 9.25 3.49 20.69
N LYS A 122 10.57 3.36 20.80
CA LYS A 122 11.19 2.37 21.68
C LYS A 122 10.90 2.73 23.14
N GLN A 123 10.65 1.74 23.99
CA GLN A 123 10.56 1.95 25.45
C GLN A 123 11.90 2.36 26.04
#